data_AF-Q4PKI5-F1
#
_entry.id   AF-Q4PKI5-F1
#
_cell.length_a   1.000
_cell.length_b   1.000
_cell.length_c   1.000
_cell.angle_alpha   90.00
_cell.angle_beta   90.00
_cell.angle_gamma   90.00
#
_symmetry.space_group_name_H-M   'P 1'
#
loop_
_entity.id
_entity.type
_entity.pdbx_description
1 polymer ?
#
loop_
_entity_poly.entity_id
_entity_poly.type
_entity_poly.pdbx_seq_one_letter_code
_entity_poly.pdbx_strand_id
1 'polypeptide(L)' 'DKPVGLLNVDGYYNSLLSFIDKAVEEGFVSPSARQIIVSAPTAK' A
#
# COMPACT_ATOMS: atom_id res chain seq x y z
N ASP A 1 6.08 5.58 -15.38
CA ASP A 1 5.85 4.75 -14.18
C ASP A 1 4.54 3.98 -14.29
N LYS A 2 4.44 2.78 -13.69
CA LYS A 2 3.22 1.96 -13.66
C LYS A 2 2.89 1.64 -12.20
N PRO A 3 1.94 2.35 -11.55
CA PRO A 3 1.59 2.09 -10.16
C PRO A 3 0.85 0.75 -10.02
N VAL A 4 0.91 0.18 -8.81
CA VAL A 4 0.16 -1.03 -8.42
C VAL A 4 -1.13 -0.58 -7.73
N GLY A 5 -2.26 -0.85 -8.38
CA GLY A 5 -3.59 -0.57 -7.81
C GLY A 5 -4.05 -1.67 -6.85
N LEU A 6 -4.56 -1.28 -5.70
CA LEU A 6 -5.09 -2.18 -4.67
C LEU A 6 -6.55 -1.82 -4.37
N LEU A 7 -7.47 -2.68 -4.80
CA LEU A 7 -8.90 -2.52 -4.51
C LEU A 7 -9.19 -2.95 -3.07
N ASN A 8 -9.30 -1.98 -2.16
CA ASN A 8 -9.43 -2.16 -0.73
C ASN A 8 -10.89 -2.03 -0.26
N VAL A 9 -11.75 -2.97 -0.69
CA VAL A 9 -13.17 -3.03 -0.31
C VAL A 9 -13.28 -3.27 1.20
N ASP A 10 -14.06 -2.43 1.89
CA ASP A 10 -14.32 -2.51 3.33
C ASP A 10 -13.06 -2.69 4.21
N GLY A 11 -11.92 -2.18 3.73
CA GLY A 11 -10.66 -2.26 4.46
C GLY A 11 -9.98 -3.63 4.47
N TYR A 12 -10.34 -4.55 3.56
CA TYR A 12 -9.78 -5.89 3.46
C TYR A 12 -8.24 -5.94 3.49
N TYR A 13 -7.58 -4.98 2.84
CA TYR A 13 -6.12 -4.87 2.77
C TYR A 13 -5.50 -3.93 3.80
N ASN A 14 -6.24 -3.43 4.79
CA ASN A 14 -5.69 -2.52 5.81
C ASN A 14 -4.49 -3.15 6.54
N SER A 15 -4.59 -4.42 6.95
CA SER A 15 -3.48 -5.11 7.61
C SER A 15 -2.24 -5.23 6.73
N LEU A 16 -2.41 -5.43 5.42
CA LEU A 16 -1.31 -5.46 4.46
C LEU A 16 -0.66 -4.08 4.35
N LEU A 17 -1.47 -3.02 4.22
CA LEU A 17 -0.96 -1.64 4.14
C LEU A 17 -0.18 -1.28 5.42
N SER A 18 -0.71 -1.59 6.59
CA SER A 18 -0.03 -1.35 7.89
C SER A 18 1.27 -2.14 8.03
N PHE A 19 1.30 -3.38 7.52
CA PHE A 19 2.53 -4.17 7.49
C PHE A 19 3.62 -3.50 6.64
N ILE A 20 3.24 -2.99 5.46
CA ILE A 20 4.18 -2.27 4.58
C ILE A 20 4.62 -0.95 5.22
N ASP A 21 3.70 -0.21 5.84
CA ASP A 21 4.04 1.02 6.58
C ASP A 21 5.08 0.74 7.68
N LYS A 22 4.93 -0.37 8.41
CA LYS A 22 5.91 -0.79 9.42
C LYS A 22 7.25 -1.18 8.78
N ALA A 23 7.25 -1.86 7.65
CA ALA A 23 8.48 -2.21 6.94
C ALA A 23 9.25 -0.97 6.43
N VAL A 24 8.53 0.12 6.12
CA VAL A 24 9.14 1.42 5.78
C VAL A 24 9.73 2.08 7.03
N GLU A 25 9.00 2.10 8.14
CA GLU A 25 9.47 2.65 9.42
C GLU A 25 10.76 1.98 9.90
N GLU A 26 10.83 0.65 9.80
CA GLU A 26 12.00 -0.14 10.19
C GLU A 26 13.15 -0.08 9.16
N GLY A 27 12.96 0.62 8.03
CA GLY A 27 13.99 0.81 7.00
C GLY A 27 14.20 -0.40 6.06
N PHE A 28 13.35 -1.42 6.13
CA PHE A 28 13.38 -2.56 5.20
C PHE A 28 12.87 -2.19 3.80
N VAL A 29 12.00 -1.19 3.71
CA VAL A 29 11.42 -0.70 2.45
C VAL A 29 11.74 0.78 2.31
N SER A 30 12.19 1.22 1.13
CA SER A 30 12.45 2.64 0.90
C SER A 30 11.13 3.45 0.94
N PRO A 31 11.14 4.69 1.46
CA PRO A 31 9.96 5.54 1.43
C PRO A 31 9.39 5.77 0.03
N SER A 32 10.25 5.74 -1.01
CA SER A 32 9.83 5.85 -2.41
C SER A 32 9.10 4.60 -2.91
N ALA A 33 9.49 3.41 -2.47
CA ALA A 33 8.82 2.16 -2.85
C ALA A 33 7.40 2.07 -2.29
N ARG A 34 7.14 2.71 -1.14
CA ARG A 34 5.78 2.81 -0.56
C ARG A 34 4.77 3.50 -1.47
N GLN A 35 5.22 4.43 -2.32
CA GLN A 35 4.39 5.19 -3.25
C GLN A 35 3.98 4.38 -4.48
N ILE A 36 4.53 3.18 -4.68
CA ILE A 36 4.15 2.30 -5.80
C ILE A 36 2.73 1.76 -5.62
N ILE A 37 2.29 1.56 -4.37
CA ILE A 37 0.96 1.00 -4.05
C ILE A 37 -0.04 2.14 -3.86
N VAL A 38 -1.08 2.14 -4.69
CA VAL A 38 -2.23 3.04 -4.61
C VAL A 38 -3.44 2.22 -4.23
N SER A 39 -4.09 2.53 -3.10
CA SER A 39 -5.32 1.85 -2.70
C SER A 39 -6.56 2.70 -2.98
N ALA A 40 -7.65 2.03 -3.38
CA ALA A 40 -8.96 2.66 -3.59
C ALA A 40 -10.07 1.73 -3.07
N PRO A 41 -11.16 2.25 -2.48
CA PRO A 41 -12.26 1.43 -1.99
C PRO A 41 -13.15 0.87 -3.11
N THR A 42 -13.06 1.46 -4.30
CA THR A 42 -13.87 1.13 -5.48
C THR A 42 -13.00 1.06 -6.73
N ALA A 43 -13.46 0.33 -7.76
CA ALA A 43 -12.71 0.13 -9.01
C ALA A 43 -12.82 1.29 -10.02
N LYS A 44 -13.63 2.31 -9.73
CA LYS A 44 -13.85 3.51 -10.57
C LYS A 44 -13.13 4.71 -10.00
#